data_AF-A8P2M5-F1
#
_entry.id   AF-A8P2M5-F1
#
_cell.length_a   1.000
_cell.length_b   1.000
_cell.length_c   1.000
_cell.angle_alpha   90.00
_cell.angle_beta   90.00
_cell.angle_gamma   90.00
#
_symmetry.space_group_name_H-M   'P 1'
#
loop_
_entity.id
_entity.type
_entity.pdbx_description
1 polymer ?
#
loop_
_entity_poly.entity_id
_entity_poly.type
_entity_poly.pdbx_seq_one_letter_code
_entity_poly.pdbx_strand_id
1 'polypeptide(L)'
;MCTSQPAPTSRIKQSEKATKAARSSATSSLLPRRERRPARQISTLNPSKLVPGDYIEVADGSASFVVAVHGVDVKSVVVNPQWYDSATRSINTSPFPPNTRGFLYLHRPDRSCITSGLRFRLVDKPDPTLFDQGKDLLRPDGKPWFLPLVAIVKRNCYTTLRELVIRSKLVSETELALLKSLDGENMKSGAVLLGSITQPFERDLSRLGLPIRVQEGDKIHRFAINRPRGLHGARGSVLVQLELAYRQIPSAPPKPFVVMRILKFLDPPKYDGPLTQEEGKLIRRLSSVGEPFIWAASPSTLPPPCLKALEQAYPPHPSRIYKPSRRQGQRLSVVLAASDFN
;
A
#
# COMPACT_ATOMS: atom_id res chain seq x y z
N MET A 1 65.15 -10.51 25.44
CA MET A 1 65.12 -10.81 26.88
C MET A 1 64.78 -9.53 27.62
N CYS A 2 63.71 -9.60 28.41
CA CYS A 2 63.45 -8.86 29.64
C CYS A 2 63.39 -7.32 29.59
N THR A 3 62.19 -6.71 29.60
CA THR A 3 61.38 -6.33 30.80
C THR A 3 61.96 -5.09 31.48
N SER A 4 61.24 -4.09 31.96
CA SER A 4 59.82 -3.77 32.10
C SER A 4 59.82 -2.38 32.76
N GLN A 5 58.72 -1.65 32.65
CA GLN A 5 58.47 -0.39 33.37
C GLN A 5 58.71 -0.50 34.89
N PRO A 6 58.74 0.64 35.60
CA PRO A 6 57.48 1.01 36.27
C PRO A 6 57.21 2.53 36.37
N ALA A 7 55.92 2.87 36.41
CA ALA A 7 55.34 4.08 37.05
C ALA A 7 55.23 3.81 38.60
N PRO A 8 54.67 4.66 39.50
CA PRO A 8 53.76 5.80 39.29
C PRO A 8 53.79 6.96 40.35
N THR A 9 52.77 7.85 40.25
CA THR A 9 52.09 8.64 41.32
C THR A 9 52.81 9.83 41.98
N SER A 10 52.19 10.97 42.32
CA SER A 10 50.81 11.48 42.22
C SER A 10 50.75 12.99 42.52
N ARG A 11 49.64 13.63 42.06
CA ARG A 11 48.92 14.81 42.60
C ARG A 11 49.67 16.16 42.75
N ILE A 12 49.16 17.17 42.04
CA ILE A 12 48.55 18.39 42.61
C ILE A 12 47.54 18.94 41.57
N LYS A 13 46.37 19.37 42.06
CA LYS A 13 45.23 19.90 41.29
C LYS A 13 45.36 21.43 41.12
N GLN A 14 44.56 21.96 40.18
CA GLN A 14 44.04 23.35 40.09
C GLN A 14 44.89 24.37 39.32
N SER A 15 44.67 24.48 38.00
CA SER A 15 44.43 25.77 37.34
C SER A 15 43.97 25.50 35.90
N GLU A 16 42.76 25.95 35.54
CA GLU A 16 42.34 26.24 34.15
C GLU A 16 40.87 26.65 34.18
N LYS A 17 40.63 27.84 34.73
CA LYS A 17 39.34 28.51 34.70
C LYS A 17 39.56 29.99 34.40
N ALA A 18 40.21 30.30 33.28
CA ALA A 18 40.29 31.67 32.75
C ALA A 18 40.96 31.67 31.36
N THR A 19 40.21 31.38 30.30
CA THR A 19 40.52 31.88 28.93
C THR A 19 39.31 31.61 28.02
N LYS A 20 38.21 32.30 28.32
CA LYS A 20 37.05 32.41 27.42
C LYS A 20 36.49 33.82 27.47
N ALA A 21 37.31 34.79 27.05
CA ALA A 21 36.89 36.16 26.81
C ALA A 21 37.94 36.86 25.95
N ALA A 22 37.82 36.75 24.61
CA ALA A 22 38.30 37.72 23.61
C ALA A 22 38.41 37.03 22.23
N ARG A 23 37.28 36.85 21.56
CA ARG A 23 37.16 36.75 20.09
C ARG A 23 35.68 36.74 19.73
N SER A 24 35.02 37.86 20.02
CA SER A 24 33.67 38.18 19.55
C SER A 24 33.73 39.47 18.76
N SER A 25 33.92 39.37 17.44
CA SER A 25 33.54 40.40 16.48
C SER A 25 33.74 39.84 15.08
N ALA A 26 32.77 39.06 14.62
CA ALA A 26 32.56 38.82 13.20
C ALA A 26 31.06 38.59 13.01
N THR A 27 30.46 39.58 12.38
CA THR A 27 29.05 39.80 12.05
C THR A 27 28.41 38.53 11.45
N SER A 28 27.63 37.82 12.26
CA SER A 28 26.77 36.73 11.79
C SER A 28 25.50 37.33 11.19
N SER A 29 25.45 37.35 9.86
CA SER A 29 24.27 37.68 9.07
C SER A 29 23.08 36.82 9.52
N LEU A 30 22.05 37.48 10.04
CA LEU A 30 20.76 36.91 10.41
C LEU A 30 20.07 36.32 9.16
N LEU A 31 20.23 35.03 8.92
CA LEU A 31 19.23 34.30 8.15
C LEU A 31 17.96 34.22 9.01
N PRO A 32 16.77 34.60 8.49
CA PRO A 32 15.54 34.54 9.26
C PRO A 32 15.30 33.10 9.70
N ARG A 33 15.22 32.92 11.02
CA ARG A 33 14.83 31.67 11.66
C ARG A 33 13.44 31.31 11.12
N ARG A 34 13.38 30.29 10.25
CA ARG A 34 12.15 29.80 9.60
C ARG A 34 11.05 29.67 10.65
N GLU A 35 10.11 30.61 10.67
CA GLU A 35 8.99 30.59 11.61
C GLU A 35 8.27 29.25 11.48
N ARG A 36 8.14 28.53 12.59
CA ARG A 36 7.40 27.27 12.61
C ARG A 36 5.94 27.62 12.33
N ARG A 37 5.48 27.33 11.12
CA ARG A 37 4.07 27.52 10.74
C ARG A 37 3.18 26.82 11.79
N PRO A 38 2.13 27.50 12.28
CA PRO A 38 1.24 26.92 13.28
C PRO A 38 0.57 25.66 12.72
N ALA A 39 0.37 24.67 13.59
CA ALA A 39 -0.38 23.46 13.24
C ALA A 39 -1.81 23.84 12.82
N ARG A 40 -2.29 23.32 11.69
CA ARG A 40 -3.68 23.50 11.27
C ARG A 40 -4.57 22.57 12.08
N GLN A 41 -5.58 23.12 12.72
CA GLN A 41 -6.44 22.38 13.63
C GLN A 41 -7.64 21.80 12.87
N ILE A 42 -7.78 20.48 12.88
CA ILE A 42 -8.97 19.80 12.32
C ILE A 42 -9.83 19.23 13.44
N SER A 43 -11.13 19.19 13.19
CA SER A 43 -12.16 18.76 14.12
C SER A 43 -12.78 17.40 13.74
N THR A 44 -12.76 17.05 12.45
CA THR A 44 -13.35 15.82 11.92
C THR A 44 -12.58 15.27 10.71
N LEU A 45 -12.81 14.01 10.37
CA LEU A 45 -12.40 13.36 9.12
C LEU A 45 -13.61 12.81 8.35
N ASN A 46 -14.83 13.10 8.82
CA ASN A 46 -16.07 12.70 8.16
C ASN A 46 -16.49 13.78 7.15
N PRO A 47 -16.56 13.48 5.84
CA PRO A 47 -16.99 14.43 4.83
C PRO A 47 -18.31 15.15 5.16
N SER A 48 -19.30 14.45 5.73
CA SER A 48 -20.61 15.03 6.03
C SER A 48 -20.66 15.93 7.26
N LYS A 49 -19.53 16.05 7.99
CA LYS A 49 -19.41 16.87 9.21
C LYS A 49 -18.31 17.91 9.09
N LEU A 50 -17.74 18.09 7.90
CA LEU A 50 -16.70 19.09 7.67
C LEU A 50 -17.23 20.49 7.97
N VAL A 51 -16.39 21.32 8.58
CA VAL A 51 -16.64 22.75 8.80
C VAL A 51 -15.56 23.58 8.11
N PRO A 52 -15.80 24.88 7.83
CA PRO A 52 -14.78 25.74 7.22
C PRO A 52 -13.43 25.75 7.94
N GLY A 53 -13.42 25.53 9.26
CA GLY A 53 -12.21 25.43 10.07
C GLY A 53 -11.36 24.17 9.80
N ASP A 54 -11.91 23.13 9.19
CA ASP A 54 -11.15 21.93 8.78
C ASP A 54 -10.36 22.14 7.47
N TYR A 55 -10.50 23.32 6.85
CA TYR A 55 -9.83 23.65 5.60
C TYR A 55 -8.32 23.83 5.79
N ILE A 56 -7.55 23.12 4.98
CA ILE A 56 -6.10 23.10 5.03
C ILE A 56 -5.55 23.76 3.78
N GLU A 57 -4.80 24.84 3.98
CA GLU A 57 -3.94 25.43 2.96
C GLU A 57 -2.50 24.99 3.22
N VAL A 58 -1.95 24.22 2.28
CA VAL A 58 -0.56 23.79 2.28
C VAL A 58 0.23 24.80 1.47
N ALA A 59 1.21 25.44 2.09
CA ALA A 59 1.98 26.43 1.36
C ALA A 59 2.90 25.78 0.31
N ASP A 60 3.13 26.55 -0.74
CA ASP A 60 3.84 26.11 -1.93
C ASP A 60 5.22 25.54 -1.65
N GLY A 61 5.56 24.47 -2.36
CA GLY A 61 6.82 23.75 -2.21
C GLY A 61 6.98 23.01 -0.89
N SER A 62 5.98 22.99 -0.01
CA SER A 62 6.06 22.24 1.23
C SER A 62 5.99 20.75 0.97
N ALA A 63 6.92 19.98 1.54
CA ALA A 63 6.90 18.51 1.53
C ALA A 63 5.97 17.91 2.58
N SER A 64 5.40 18.75 3.44
CA SER A 64 4.51 18.33 4.53
C SER A 64 3.62 19.45 5.03
N PHE A 65 2.50 19.13 5.67
CA PHE A 65 1.79 20.04 6.56
C PHE A 65 1.60 19.42 7.94
N VAL A 66 1.30 20.27 8.92
CA VAL A 66 1.21 19.88 10.32
C VAL A 66 -0.25 20.00 10.77
N VAL A 67 -0.80 18.90 11.28
CA VAL A 67 -2.19 18.81 11.76
C VAL A 67 -2.21 18.72 13.28
N ALA A 68 -2.97 19.60 13.92
CA ALA A 68 -3.43 19.45 15.29
C ALA A 68 -4.89 19.00 15.29
N VAL A 69 -5.33 18.35 16.36
CA VAL A 69 -6.73 17.92 16.50
C VAL A 69 -7.38 18.73 17.60
N HIS A 70 -8.56 19.27 17.32
CA HIS A 70 -9.26 20.11 18.29
C HIS A 70 -9.57 19.35 19.59
N GLY A 71 -9.18 19.90 20.73
CA GLY A 71 -9.43 19.32 22.05
C GLY A 71 -8.63 18.05 22.34
N VAL A 72 -7.45 17.90 21.73
CA VAL A 72 -6.50 16.82 21.99
C VAL A 72 -5.15 17.44 22.34
N ASP A 73 -4.64 17.14 23.54
CA ASP A 73 -3.39 17.71 24.07
C ASP A 73 -2.13 16.96 23.57
N VAL A 74 -2.20 16.38 22.37
CA VAL A 74 -1.15 15.56 21.76
C VAL A 74 -0.39 16.35 20.71
N LYS A 75 0.89 15.99 20.52
CA LYS A 75 1.78 16.57 19.51
C LYS A 75 1.13 16.59 18.13
N SER A 76 1.34 17.68 17.40
CA SER A 76 0.88 17.79 16.02
C SER A 76 1.49 16.71 15.10
N VAL A 77 0.74 16.28 14.09
CA VAL A 77 1.14 15.24 13.13
C VAL A 77 1.64 15.86 11.85
N VAL A 78 2.77 15.36 11.36
CA VAL A 78 3.28 15.70 10.02
C VAL A 78 2.61 14.79 8.99
N VAL A 79 1.94 15.39 8.02
CA VAL A 79 1.35 14.71 6.87
C VAL A 79 2.12 15.09 5.62
N ASN A 80 2.57 14.10 4.86
CA ASN A 80 3.34 14.27 3.64
C ASN A 80 2.85 13.31 2.54
N PRO A 81 2.99 13.68 1.25
CA PRO A 81 2.54 12.85 0.16
C PRO A 81 3.57 11.76 -0.10
N GLN A 82 3.54 10.70 0.72
CA GLN A 82 4.41 9.54 0.57
C GLN A 82 3.82 8.57 -0.47
N TRP A 83 4.69 7.96 -1.25
CA TRP A 83 4.36 6.77 -2.02
C TRP A 83 5.54 5.81 -2.06
N TYR A 84 5.26 4.56 -2.40
CA TYR A 84 6.31 3.61 -2.70
C TYR A 84 6.57 3.57 -4.20
N ASP A 85 7.82 3.79 -4.57
CA ASP A 85 8.32 3.61 -5.92
C ASP A 85 8.91 2.20 -6.05
N SER A 86 8.35 1.43 -6.97
CA SER A 86 8.78 0.06 -7.22
C SER A 86 10.07 -0.03 -8.02
N ALA A 87 10.41 0.97 -8.82
CA ALA A 87 11.63 1.00 -9.60
C ALA A 87 12.84 1.14 -8.68
N THR A 88 12.77 2.09 -7.75
CA THR A 88 13.82 2.36 -6.75
C THR A 88 13.69 1.52 -5.49
N ARG A 89 12.55 0.84 -5.30
CA ARG A 89 12.20 0.06 -4.10
C ARG A 89 12.23 0.88 -2.82
N SER A 90 12.01 2.19 -2.90
CA SER A 90 12.03 3.11 -1.76
C SER A 90 10.68 3.77 -1.53
N ILE A 91 10.47 4.25 -0.30
CA ILE A 91 9.41 5.21 0.00
C ILE A 91 9.93 6.57 -0.44
N ASN A 92 9.21 7.20 -1.37
CA ASN A 92 9.50 8.52 -1.87
C ASN A 92 8.48 9.52 -1.32
N THR A 93 8.90 10.78 -1.27
CA THR A 93 8.10 11.91 -0.85
C THR A 93 8.27 13.02 -1.87
N SER A 94 7.18 13.62 -2.32
CA SER A 94 7.20 14.82 -3.15
C SER A 94 6.78 16.02 -2.31
N PRO A 95 7.13 17.24 -2.74
CA PRO A 95 6.35 18.40 -2.38
C PRO A 95 4.87 18.20 -2.74
N PHE A 96 4.00 18.85 -1.98
CA PHE A 96 2.63 19.06 -2.45
C PHE A 96 2.66 19.97 -3.68
N PRO A 97 1.74 19.78 -4.65
CA PRO A 97 1.56 20.71 -5.76
C PRO A 97 1.35 22.15 -5.27
N PRO A 98 1.76 23.17 -6.03
CA PRO A 98 1.43 24.56 -5.73
C PRO A 98 -0.09 24.74 -5.52
N ASN A 99 -0.47 25.65 -4.63
CA ASN A 99 -1.85 25.93 -4.26
C ASN A 99 -2.64 24.70 -3.77
N THR A 100 -1.98 23.76 -3.09
CA THR A 100 -2.68 22.62 -2.49
C THR A 100 -3.53 23.09 -1.32
N ARG A 101 -4.85 23.06 -1.51
CA ARG A 101 -5.84 23.51 -0.53
C ARG A 101 -7.08 22.64 -0.55
N GLY A 102 -7.67 22.36 0.60
CA GLY A 102 -8.80 21.45 0.71
C GLY A 102 -8.96 20.76 2.07
N PHE A 103 -9.52 19.56 2.07
CA PHE A 103 -9.91 18.84 3.29
C PHE A 103 -9.29 17.44 3.37
N LEU A 104 -8.82 17.07 4.57
CA LEU A 104 -8.52 15.67 4.89
C LEU A 104 -9.83 14.94 5.22
N TYR A 105 -9.98 13.72 4.71
CA TYR A 105 -11.15 12.91 5.02
C TYR A 105 -10.82 11.41 5.03
N LEU A 106 -11.61 10.65 5.78
CA LEU A 106 -11.56 9.19 5.78
C LEU A 106 -12.30 8.64 4.56
N HIS A 107 -11.55 8.01 3.65
CA HIS A 107 -12.10 7.29 2.52
C HIS A 107 -12.29 5.81 2.88
N ARG A 108 -13.50 5.31 2.63
CA ARG A 108 -13.89 3.90 2.83
C ARG A 108 -14.48 3.36 1.53
N PRO A 109 -13.68 2.72 0.67
CA PRO A 109 -14.16 2.25 -0.64
C PRO A 109 -15.14 1.09 -0.51
N ASP A 110 -15.06 0.34 0.59
CA ASP A 110 -15.88 -0.83 0.89
C ASP A 110 -16.05 -0.95 2.42
N ARG A 111 -16.63 -2.06 2.87
CA ARG A 111 -16.85 -2.33 4.31
C ARG A 111 -15.58 -2.76 5.05
N SER A 112 -14.48 -3.05 4.35
CA SER A 112 -13.23 -3.47 4.95
C SER A 112 -12.46 -2.29 5.56
N CYS A 113 -11.94 -2.50 6.75
CA CYS A 113 -11.11 -1.50 7.41
C CYS A 113 -9.68 -1.48 6.85
N ILE A 114 -9.21 -2.57 6.22
CA ILE A 114 -7.83 -2.64 5.71
C ILE A 114 -7.63 -1.89 4.39
N THR A 115 -8.69 -1.70 3.60
CA THR A 115 -8.71 -0.91 2.37
C THR A 115 -9.03 0.57 2.62
N SER A 116 -9.43 0.91 3.85
CA SER A 116 -9.77 2.26 4.28
C SER A 116 -8.53 3.09 4.63
N GLY A 117 -8.63 4.41 4.55
CA GLY A 117 -7.53 5.32 4.84
C GLY A 117 -7.85 6.77 4.52
N LEU A 118 -6.92 7.68 4.80
CA LEU A 118 -7.13 9.11 4.54
C LEU A 118 -6.79 9.46 3.10
N ARG A 119 -7.57 10.38 2.55
CA ARG A 119 -7.29 11.10 1.32
C ARG A 119 -7.35 12.60 1.59
N PHE A 120 -6.85 13.37 0.63
CA PHE A 120 -6.92 14.83 0.65
C PHE A 120 -7.76 15.28 -0.54
N ARG A 121 -8.92 15.88 -0.28
CA ARG A 121 -9.83 16.41 -1.30
C ARG A 121 -9.47 17.87 -1.58
N LEU A 122 -9.02 18.16 -2.79
CA LEU A 122 -8.71 19.51 -3.26
C LEU A 122 -10.01 20.30 -3.51
N VAL A 123 -10.13 21.46 -2.86
CA VAL A 123 -11.30 22.36 -2.95
C VAL A 123 -10.81 23.80 -2.89
N ASP A 124 -11.29 24.67 -3.77
CA ASP A 124 -10.75 26.04 -3.93
C ASP A 124 -11.10 27.01 -2.80
N LYS A 125 -12.13 26.70 -2.01
CA LYS A 125 -12.64 27.57 -0.94
C LYS A 125 -12.83 26.76 0.35
N PRO A 126 -12.79 27.42 1.52
CA PRO A 126 -13.13 26.82 2.82
C PRO A 126 -14.64 26.59 2.98
N ASP A 127 -15.26 25.95 1.98
CA ASP A 127 -16.69 25.66 1.93
C ASP A 127 -16.90 24.15 1.78
N PRO A 128 -17.34 23.46 2.85
CA PRO A 128 -17.63 22.03 2.82
C PRO A 128 -18.65 21.60 1.75
N THR A 129 -19.56 22.49 1.32
CA THR A 129 -20.57 22.15 0.31
C THR A 129 -19.95 21.88 -1.07
N LEU A 130 -18.72 22.34 -1.29
CA LEU A 130 -17.95 22.10 -2.51
C LEU A 130 -17.16 20.79 -2.47
N PHE A 131 -17.24 20.02 -1.38
CA PHE A 131 -16.45 18.80 -1.21
C PHE A 131 -16.63 17.80 -2.36
N ASP A 132 -17.88 17.56 -2.77
CA ASP A 132 -18.22 16.61 -3.83
C ASP A 132 -17.77 17.08 -5.23
N GLN A 133 -17.60 18.40 -5.41
CA GLN A 133 -17.09 19.00 -6.65
C GLN A 133 -15.55 18.94 -6.74
N GLY A 134 -14.89 18.76 -5.59
CA GLY A 134 -13.45 18.67 -5.49
C GLY A 134 -12.88 17.38 -6.09
N LYS A 135 -11.55 17.34 -6.25
CA LYS A 135 -10.83 16.16 -6.74
C LYS A 135 -9.82 15.68 -5.70
N ASP A 136 -9.56 14.37 -5.64
CA ASP A 136 -8.51 13.88 -4.75
C ASP A 136 -7.14 14.37 -5.21
N LEU A 137 -6.30 14.75 -4.26
CA LEU A 137 -4.88 14.99 -4.47
C LEU A 137 -4.26 13.75 -5.10
N LEU A 138 -3.54 13.93 -6.21
CA LEU A 138 -2.87 12.83 -6.90
C LEU A 138 -1.40 12.76 -6.52
N ARG A 139 -0.89 11.52 -6.50
CA ARG A 139 0.53 11.18 -6.50
C ARG A 139 1.13 11.42 -7.89
N PRO A 140 2.47 11.43 -8.03
CA PRO A 140 3.13 11.55 -9.33
C PRO A 140 2.75 10.46 -10.34
N ASP A 141 2.30 9.28 -9.87
CA ASP A 141 1.80 8.19 -10.72
C ASP A 141 0.31 8.32 -11.09
N GLY A 142 -0.29 9.50 -10.84
CA GLY A 142 -1.68 9.82 -11.19
C GLY A 142 -2.74 9.22 -10.26
N LYS A 143 -2.33 8.48 -9.22
CA LYS A 143 -3.27 7.83 -8.28
C LYS A 143 -3.61 8.75 -7.11
N PRO A 144 -4.82 8.67 -6.54
CA PRO A 144 -5.14 9.40 -5.32
C PRO A 144 -4.09 9.14 -4.22
N TRP A 145 -3.62 10.21 -3.59
CA TRP A 145 -2.82 10.13 -2.39
C TRP A 145 -3.64 9.44 -1.30
N PHE A 146 -2.99 8.50 -0.60
CA PHE A 146 -3.67 7.63 0.34
C PHE A 146 -2.76 7.31 1.53
N LEU A 147 -3.24 7.58 2.74
CA LEU A 147 -2.62 7.18 3.98
C LEU A 147 -3.43 6.02 4.61
N PRO A 148 -2.95 4.77 4.55
CA PRO A 148 -3.72 3.61 5.01
C PRO A 148 -4.12 3.71 6.49
N LEU A 149 -5.36 3.32 6.80
CA LEU A 149 -5.89 3.37 8.16
C LEU A 149 -5.08 2.50 9.13
N VAL A 150 -4.61 1.33 8.67
CA VAL A 150 -3.67 0.48 9.41
C VAL A 150 -2.38 1.22 9.81
N ALA A 151 -1.86 2.12 8.97
CA ALA A 151 -0.67 2.90 9.31
C ALA A 151 -1.00 3.91 10.42
N ILE A 152 -2.17 4.55 10.35
CA ILE A 152 -2.66 5.50 11.37
C ILE A 152 -2.84 4.80 12.72
N VAL A 153 -3.46 3.62 12.73
CA VAL A 153 -3.69 2.84 13.96
C VAL A 153 -2.39 2.39 14.61
N LYS A 154 -1.39 1.98 13.81
CA LYS A 154 -0.19 1.31 14.33
C LYS A 154 1.02 2.21 14.56
N ARG A 155 1.20 3.28 13.79
CA ARG A 155 2.42 4.09 13.87
C ARG A 155 2.26 5.21 14.90
N ASN A 156 3.21 5.31 15.82
CA ASN A 156 3.20 6.32 16.89
C ASN A 156 3.22 7.76 16.35
N CYS A 157 3.78 7.99 15.16
CA CYS A 157 3.78 9.32 14.52
C CYS A 157 2.37 9.80 14.10
N TYR A 158 1.36 8.93 14.10
CA TYR A 158 -0.02 9.26 13.76
C TYR A 158 -0.98 9.20 14.96
N THR A 159 -0.46 9.26 16.19
CA THR A 159 -1.27 9.15 17.41
C THR A 159 -2.45 10.12 17.44
N THR A 160 -2.23 11.38 17.06
CA THR A 160 -3.27 12.42 17.05
C THR A 160 -4.36 12.14 16.02
N LEU A 161 -4.00 11.64 14.83
CA LEU A 161 -4.99 11.21 13.82
C LEU A 161 -5.76 9.97 14.29
N ARG A 162 -5.07 9.02 14.93
CA ARG A 162 -5.69 7.82 15.50
C ARG A 162 -6.73 8.18 16.57
N GLU A 163 -6.43 9.12 17.45
CA GLU A 163 -7.36 9.60 18.47
C GLU A 163 -8.57 10.30 17.85
N LEU A 164 -8.37 11.12 16.81
CA LEU A 164 -9.48 11.73 16.08
C LEU A 164 -10.41 10.68 15.47
N VAL A 165 -9.85 9.68 14.80
CA VAL A 165 -10.63 8.59 14.18
C VAL A 165 -11.45 7.84 15.23
N ILE A 166 -10.87 7.55 16.40
CA ILE A 166 -11.56 6.85 17.51
C ILE A 166 -12.65 7.73 18.12
N ARG A 167 -12.33 8.98 18.49
CA ARG A 167 -13.26 9.91 19.14
C ARG A 167 -14.46 10.24 18.24
N SER A 168 -14.21 10.38 16.94
CA SER A 168 -15.26 10.63 15.94
C SER A 168 -16.07 9.38 15.58
N LYS A 169 -15.79 8.22 16.21
CA LYS A 169 -16.44 6.92 15.96
C LYS A 169 -16.43 6.52 14.48
N LEU A 170 -15.33 6.82 13.78
CA LEU A 170 -15.15 6.49 12.36
C LEU A 170 -14.62 5.07 12.14
N VAL A 171 -14.19 4.42 13.23
CA VAL A 171 -13.73 3.04 13.28
C VAL A 171 -14.33 2.40 14.53
N SER A 172 -14.89 1.20 14.39
CA SER A 172 -15.42 0.46 15.54
C SER A 172 -14.30 -0.14 16.39
N GLU A 173 -14.62 -0.56 17.62
CA GLU A 173 -13.65 -1.27 18.47
C GLU A 173 -13.17 -2.59 17.83
N THR A 174 -14.07 -3.30 17.14
CA THR A 174 -13.75 -4.54 16.42
C THR A 174 -12.78 -4.29 15.27
N GLU A 175 -13.02 -3.24 14.47
CA GLU A 175 -12.10 -2.84 13.40
C GLU A 175 -10.74 -2.39 13.95
N LEU A 176 -10.73 -1.66 15.07
CA LEU A 176 -9.50 -1.22 15.71
C LEU A 176 -8.69 -2.42 16.23
N ALA A 177 -9.33 -3.39 16.87
CA ALA A 177 -8.70 -4.63 17.31
C ALA A 177 -8.14 -5.42 16.13
N LEU A 178 -8.89 -5.50 15.04
CA LEU A 178 -8.49 -6.19 13.80
C LEU A 178 -7.28 -5.51 13.13
N LEU A 179 -7.25 -4.18 13.06
CA LEU A 179 -6.11 -3.42 12.52
C LEU A 179 -4.86 -3.53 13.40
N LYS A 180 -5.03 -3.61 14.73
CA LYS A 180 -3.95 -3.82 15.70
C LYS A 180 -3.38 -5.23 15.63
N SER A 181 -4.19 -6.24 15.37
CA SER A 181 -3.76 -7.65 15.29
C SER A 181 -2.91 -7.96 14.05
N LEU A 182 -2.91 -7.09 13.04
CA LEU A 182 -1.98 -7.19 11.92
C LEU A 182 -0.54 -7.14 12.44
N ASP A 183 0.29 -8.12 12.12
CA ASP A 183 1.69 -8.17 12.61
C ASP A 183 2.48 -6.88 12.34
N GLY A 184 3.25 -6.48 13.37
CA GLY A 184 4.11 -5.30 13.48
C GLY A 184 5.23 -5.16 12.46
N GLU A 185 5.54 -6.22 11.72
CA GLU A 185 6.54 -6.12 10.65
C GLU A 185 5.98 -5.26 9.52
N ASN A 186 6.48 -4.02 9.47
CA ASN A 186 6.43 -3.06 8.37
C ASN A 186 5.65 -3.63 7.21
N MET A 187 4.37 -3.25 7.10
CA MET A 187 3.50 -3.58 5.98
C MET A 187 4.36 -3.55 4.71
N LYS A 188 4.82 -4.74 4.26
CA LYS A 188 5.99 -4.80 3.38
C LYS A 188 5.63 -3.92 2.21
N SER A 189 6.45 -2.91 1.93
CA SER A 189 6.06 -1.87 1.02
C SER A 189 5.61 -2.53 -0.28
N GLY A 190 4.33 -2.35 -0.62
CA GLY A 190 3.73 -3.02 -1.76
C GLY A 190 2.91 -4.29 -1.53
N ALA A 191 2.53 -4.62 -0.29
CA ALA A 191 1.46 -5.58 -0.04
C ALA A 191 0.12 -5.08 -0.59
N VAL A 192 -0.63 -5.98 -1.21
CA VAL A 192 -1.99 -5.70 -1.68
C VAL A 192 -2.95 -5.91 -0.51
N LEU A 193 -3.80 -4.92 -0.25
CA LEU A 193 -4.85 -4.96 0.77
C LEU A 193 -6.19 -5.10 0.05
N LEU A 194 -6.96 -6.14 0.36
CA LEU A 194 -8.24 -6.43 -0.28
C LEU A 194 -9.35 -6.55 0.75
N GLY A 195 -10.51 -5.98 0.47
CA GLY A 195 -11.72 -6.18 1.26
C GLY A 195 -12.41 -7.52 0.96
N SER A 196 -12.04 -8.17 -0.14
CA SER A 196 -12.38 -9.56 -0.46
C SER A 196 -11.38 -10.15 -1.46
N ILE A 197 -11.14 -11.46 -1.39
CA ILE A 197 -10.22 -12.16 -2.32
C ILE A 197 -10.64 -12.05 -3.79
N THR A 198 -11.93 -11.84 -4.04
CA THR A 198 -12.52 -11.72 -5.39
C THR A 198 -12.37 -10.31 -5.95
N GLN A 199 -11.95 -9.33 -5.14
CA GLN A 199 -11.83 -7.94 -5.56
C GLN A 199 -10.69 -7.76 -6.58
N PRO A 200 -10.90 -6.97 -7.64
CA PRO A 200 -9.81 -6.55 -8.52
C PRO A 200 -8.75 -5.72 -7.80
N PHE A 201 -7.50 -5.87 -8.19
CA PHE A 201 -6.40 -5.07 -7.64
C PHE A 201 -5.32 -4.77 -8.67
N GLU A 202 -4.64 -3.66 -8.44
CA GLU A 202 -3.53 -3.27 -9.28
C GLU A 202 -2.29 -4.10 -8.95
N ARG A 203 -1.65 -4.60 -9.99
CA ARG A 203 -0.40 -5.32 -9.92
C ARG A 203 0.67 -4.62 -10.73
N ASP A 204 1.73 -4.25 -10.03
CA ASP A 204 2.99 -3.86 -10.65
C ASP A 204 3.76 -5.10 -11.14
N LEU A 205 4.04 -5.16 -12.43
CA LEU A 205 4.71 -6.28 -13.07
C LEU A 205 6.20 -6.35 -12.74
N SER A 206 6.83 -5.27 -12.27
CA SER A 206 8.25 -5.29 -11.87
C SER A 206 8.49 -6.13 -10.60
N ARG A 207 7.48 -6.31 -9.74
CA ARG A 207 7.64 -6.93 -8.41
C ARG A 207 7.72 -8.47 -8.44
N LEU A 208 8.64 -9.02 -7.64
CA LEU A 208 8.93 -10.46 -7.59
C LEU A 208 7.94 -11.28 -6.76
N GLY A 209 7.28 -10.67 -5.76
CA GLY A 209 6.30 -11.34 -4.89
C GLY A 209 4.98 -10.58 -4.85
N LEU A 210 3.89 -11.29 -4.58
CA LEU A 210 2.57 -10.71 -4.35
C LEU A 210 2.11 -11.07 -2.93
N PRO A 211 2.63 -10.37 -1.90
CA PRO A 211 2.07 -10.48 -0.56
C PRO A 211 0.68 -9.86 -0.57
N ILE A 212 -0.31 -10.64 -0.17
CA ILE A 212 -1.71 -10.23 -0.11
C ILE A 212 -2.17 -10.31 1.35
N ARG A 213 -2.92 -9.29 1.76
CA ARG A 213 -3.74 -9.32 2.96
C ARG A 213 -5.19 -9.12 2.54
N VAL A 214 -6.04 -10.05 2.96
CA VAL A 214 -7.47 -10.00 2.66
C VAL A 214 -8.23 -10.00 3.96
N GLN A 215 -9.16 -9.08 4.12
CA GLN A 215 -10.15 -9.18 5.19
C GLN A 215 -11.29 -10.07 4.69
N GLU A 216 -11.52 -11.20 5.36
CA GLU A 216 -12.70 -12.04 5.13
C GLU A 216 -13.43 -12.18 6.46
N GLY A 217 -14.62 -11.56 6.55
CA GLY A 217 -15.33 -11.37 7.81
C GLY A 217 -14.50 -10.55 8.82
N ASP A 218 -14.41 -11.05 10.05
CA ASP A 218 -13.71 -10.38 11.16
C ASP A 218 -12.24 -10.80 11.29
N LYS A 219 -11.68 -11.43 10.26
CA LYS A 219 -10.28 -11.88 10.25
C LYS A 219 -9.56 -11.34 9.04
N ILE A 220 -8.28 -11.03 9.24
CA ILE A 220 -7.37 -10.71 8.14
C ILE A 220 -6.48 -11.91 7.90
N HIS A 221 -6.49 -12.38 6.68
CA HIS A 221 -5.64 -13.46 6.24
C HIS A 221 -4.45 -12.92 5.45
N ARG A 222 -3.28 -13.51 5.69
CA ARG A 222 -2.04 -13.18 5.02
C ARG A 222 -1.53 -14.40 4.26
N PHE A 223 -1.20 -14.20 2.99
CA PHE A 223 -0.54 -15.20 2.17
C PHE A 223 0.27 -14.49 1.09
N ALA A 224 1.08 -15.25 0.36
CA ALA A 224 1.81 -14.74 -0.77
C ALA A 224 1.60 -15.66 -1.95
N ILE A 225 1.32 -15.06 -3.11
CA ILE A 225 1.30 -15.81 -4.35
C ILE A 225 2.62 -15.58 -5.07
N ASN A 226 3.28 -16.69 -5.44
CA ASN A 226 4.49 -16.66 -6.24
C ASN A 226 4.20 -16.04 -7.59
N ARG A 227 5.09 -15.16 -8.06
CA ARG A 227 4.97 -14.54 -9.38
C ARG A 227 4.90 -15.60 -10.49
N PRO A 228 4.16 -15.33 -11.58
CA PRO A 228 4.41 -15.95 -12.86
C PRO A 228 5.86 -15.69 -13.31
N ARG A 229 6.78 -16.62 -13.06
CA ARG A 229 8.14 -16.56 -13.62
C ARG A 229 8.01 -16.47 -15.15
N GLY A 230 8.64 -15.52 -15.83
CA GLY A 230 8.47 -15.31 -17.29
C GLY A 230 8.01 -13.91 -17.67
N LEU A 231 7.41 -13.16 -16.74
CA LEU A 231 7.27 -11.71 -16.85
C LEU A 231 8.58 -10.98 -16.48
N HIS A 232 9.71 -11.67 -16.33
CA HIS A 232 10.95 -11.04 -15.88
C HIS A 232 11.35 -9.89 -16.81
N GLY A 233 11.73 -8.76 -16.23
CA GLY A 233 12.05 -7.54 -16.98
C GLY A 233 10.84 -6.72 -17.42
N ALA A 234 9.61 -7.28 -17.43
CA ALA A 234 8.41 -6.52 -17.77
C ALA A 234 8.21 -5.38 -16.77
N ARG A 235 8.23 -4.15 -17.28
CA ARG A 235 7.81 -2.94 -16.57
C ARG A 235 6.38 -2.62 -17.01
N GLY A 236 5.59 -2.05 -16.12
CA GLY A 236 4.19 -1.73 -16.36
C GLY A 236 3.30 -2.11 -15.19
N SER A 237 2.04 -1.74 -15.29
CA SER A 237 1.05 -2.00 -14.25
C SER A 237 -0.28 -2.44 -14.87
N VAL A 238 -0.95 -3.38 -14.21
CA VAL A 238 -2.16 -3.99 -14.75
C VAL A 238 -3.17 -4.17 -13.61
N LEU A 239 -4.45 -4.00 -13.93
CA LEU A 239 -5.53 -4.38 -13.04
C LEU A 239 -5.81 -5.88 -13.23
N VAL A 240 -5.73 -6.65 -12.15
CA VAL A 240 -5.95 -8.10 -12.16
C VAL A 240 -7.02 -8.52 -11.19
N GLN A 241 -7.51 -9.75 -11.36
CA GLN A 241 -8.41 -10.41 -10.42
C GLN A 241 -7.96 -11.86 -10.22
N LEU A 242 -8.11 -12.37 -8.99
CA LEU A 242 -7.93 -13.79 -8.72
C LEU A 242 -9.24 -14.54 -9.01
N GLU A 243 -9.11 -15.69 -9.66
CA GLU A 243 -10.23 -16.56 -10.02
C GLU A 243 -9.88 -18.03 -9.78
N LEU A 244 -10.88 -18.91 -9.80
CA LEU A 244 -10.66 -20.34 -9.97
C LEU A 244 -10.81 -20.74 -11.42
N ALA A 245 -9.82 -21.49 -11.88
CA ALA A 245 -9.91 -22.35 -13.05
C ALA A 245 -9.86 -23.81 -12.61
N TYR A 246 -10.32 -24.70 -13.47
CA TYR A 246 -10.45 -26.11 -13.18
C TYR A 246 -9.68 -26.92 -14.20
N ARG A 247 -8.96 -27.92 -13.74
CA ARG A 247 -8.31 -28.89 -14.62
C ARG A 247 -9.23 -30.07 -14.83
N GLN A 248 -9.47 -30.40 -16.08
CA GLN A 248 -10.16 -31.64 -16.45
C GLN A 248 -9.35 -32.85 -15.98
N ILE A 249 -9.99 -33.78 -15.29
CA ILE A 249 -9.44 -35.08 -14.93
C ILE A 249 -10.32 -36.14 -15.59
N PRO A 250 -9.76 -37.06 -16.39
CA PRO A 250 -10.53 -38.18 -16.93
C PRO A 250 -11.21 -38.94 -15.80
N SER A 251 -12.51 -39.13 -15.92
CA SER A 251 -13.32 -39.94 -14.99
C SER A 251 -13.30 -39.46 -13.53
N ALA A 252 -13.02 -38.18 -13.27
CA ALA A 252 -13.10 -37.58 -11.94
C ALA A 252 -13.54 -36.10 -11.99
N PRO A 253 -14.06 -35.55 -10.87
CA PRO A 253 -14.41 -34.14 -10.81
C PRO A 253 -13.21 -33.21 -11.14
N PRO A 254 -13.45 -32.08 -11.84
CA PRO A 254 -12.39 -31.14 -12.17
C PRO A 254 -11.69 -30.60 -10.93
N LYS A 255 -10.36 -30.52 -10.98
CA LYS A 255 -9.55 -30.05 -9.84
C LYS A 255 -9.31 -28.54 -9.91
N PRO A 256 -9.59 -27.76 -8.85
CA PRO A 256 -9.42 -26.31 -8.87
C PRO A 256 -7.96 -25.87 -8.84
N PHE A 257 -7.72 -24.70 -9.40
CA PHE A 257 -6.46 -23.95 -9.41
C PHE A 257 -6.76 -22.46 -9.30
N VAL A 258 -5.92 -21.73 -8.58
CA VAL A 258 -6.02 -20.27 -8.50
C VAL A 258 -5.28 -19.68 -9.69
N VAL A 259 -5.97 -18.88 -10.48
CA VAL A 259 -5.42 -18.18 -11.65
C VAL A 259 -5.58 -16.68 -11.48
N MET A 260 -4.96 -15.92 -12.38
CA MET A 260 -5.06 -14.46 -12.39
C MET A 260 -5.53 -14.01 -13.77
N ARG A 261 -6.62 -13.25 -13.83
CA ARG A 261 -7.12 -12.61 -15.05
C ARG A 261 -6.58 -11.19 -15.13
N ILE A 262 -6.16 -10.78 -16.33
CA ILE A 262 -5.86 -9.39 -16.65
C ILE A 262 -7.19 -8.74 -17.01
N LEU A 263 -7.63 -7.76 -16.22
CA LEU A 263 -8.81 -6.99 -16.54
C LEU A 263 -8.47 -5.83 -17.47
N LYS A 264 -7.37 -5.13 -17.18
CA LYS A 264 -6.94 -3.95 -17.92
C LYS A 264 -5.45 -3.66 -17.75
N PHE A 265 -4.77 -3.19 -18.79
CA PHE A 265 -3.45 -2.58 -18.67
C PHE A 265 -3.59 -1.12 -18.24
N LEU A 266 -2.93 -0.75 -17.15
CA LEU A 266 -2.90 0.63 -16.64
C LEU A 266 -1.68 1.37 -17.18
N ASP A 267 -0.55 0.67 -17.25
CA ASP A 267 0.65 1.06 -17.99
C ASP A 267 1.08 -0.16 -18.82
N PRO A 268 1.01 -0.10 -20.16
CA PRO A 268 1.29 -1.23 -21.03
C PRO A 268 2.64 -1.88 -20.70
N PRO A 269 2.71 -3.23 -20.69
CA PRO A 269 3.95 -3.91 -20.40
C PRO A 269 4.99 -3.56 -21.46
N LYS A 270 6.10 -2.93 -21.05
CA LYS A 270 7.30 -2.82 -21.88
C LYS A 270 8.00 -4.16 -21.84
N TYR A 271 7.60 -5.06 -22.73
CA TYR A 271 8.08 -6.44 -22.78
C TYR A 271 8.29 -6.86 -24.24
N ASP A 272 9.56 -7.08 -24.59
CA ASP A 272 9.97 -7.54 -25.94
C ASP A 272 10.04 -9.07 -26.03
N GLY A 273 9.48 -9.79 -25.07
CA GLY A 273 9.53 -11.25 -25.07
C GLY A 273 8.43 -11.88 -25.92
N PRO A 274 8.56 -13.17 -26.25
CA PRO A 274 7.75 -13.83 -27.28
C PRO A 274 6.31 -14.14 -26.84
N LEU A 275 5.88 -13.72 -25.64
CA LEU A 275 4.56 -13.96 -25.11
C LEU A 275 3.82 -12.66 -24.81
N THR A 276 2.89 -12.32 -25.70
CA THR A 276 1.97 -11.20 -25.49
C THR A 276 0.91 -11.56 -24.46
N GLN A 277 0.62 -10.63 -23.54
CA GLN A 277 -0.51 -10.74 -22.60
C GLN A 277 -1.68 -9.91 -23.14
N GLU A 278 -2.92 -10.31 -22.84
CA GLU A 278 -4.13 -9.69 -23.38
C GLU A 278 -5.12 -9.37 -22.26
N GLU A 279 -5.84 -8.24 -22.40
CA GLU A 279 -6.95 -7.90 -21.52
C GLU A 279 -8.08 -8.92 -21.65
N GLY A 280 -8.78 -9.16 -20.54
CA GLY A 280 -9.81 -10.19 -20.44
C GLY A 280 -9.29 -11.63 -20.42
N LYS A 281 -7.99 -11.88 -20.58
CA LYS A 281 -7.41 -13.24 -20.59
C LYS A 281 -6.70 -13.58 -19.27
N LEU A 282 -6.53 -14.87 -19.02
CA LEU A 282 -5.72 -15.37 -17.91
C LEU A 282 -4.24 -15.15 -18.20
N ILE A 283 -3.47 -14.83 -17.16
CA ILE A 283 -2.02 -14.64 -17.29
C ILE A 283 -1.39 -15.92 -17.83
N ARG A 284 -0.65 -15.78 -18.94
CA ARG A 284 0.08 -16.87 -19.58
C ARG A 284 1.56 -16.84 -19.20
N ARG A 285 2.24 -17.97 -19.34
CA ARG A 285 3.68 -18.15 -19.14
C ARG A 285 4.24 -19.06 -20.23
N LEU A 286 5.50 -18.88 -20.59
CA LEU A 286 6.25 -19.84 -21.43
C LEU A 286 6.89 -20.96 -20.61
N SER A 287 6.78 -22.17 -21.15
CA SER A 287 7.52 -23.34 -20.68
C SER A 287 9.02 -23.21 -20.98
N SER A 288 9.83 -24.13 -20.45
CA SER A 288 11.27 -24.19 -20.79
C SER A 288 11.53 -24.45 -22.28
N VAL A 289 10.53 -24.91 -23.03
CA VAL A 289 10.60 -25.17 -24.47
C VAL A 289 9.84 -24.12 -25.29
N GLY A 290 9.46 -22.99 -24.68
CA GLY A 290 8.81 -21.88 -25.38
C GLY A 290 7.30 -22.01 -25.63
N GLU A 291 6.64 -23.04 -25.10
CA GLU A 291 5.18 -23.20 -25.25
C GLU A 291 4.39 -22.40 -24.20
N PRO A 292 3.33 -21.67 -24.58
CA PRO A 292 2.50 -20.93 -23.64
C PRO A 292 1.57 -21.85 -22.84
N PHE A 293 1.42 -21.56 -21.54
CA PHE A 293 0.48 -22.20 -20.63
C PHE A 293 -0.08 -21.19 -19.62
N ILE A 294 -1.20 -21.49 -18.98
CA ILE A 294 -1.80 -20.60 -17.99
C ILE A 294 -1.00 -20.67 -16.70
N TRP A 295 -0.63 -19.51 -16.16
CA TRP A 295 -0.06 -19.45 -14.83
C TRP A 295 -1.13 -19.78 -13.79
N ALA A 296 -0.77 -20.65 -12.86
CA ALA A 296 -1.65 -21.09 -11.79
C ALA A 296 -0.87 -21.24 -10.48
N ALA A 297 -1.57 -21.02 -9.36
CA ALA A 297 -1.13 -21.34 -8.02
C ALA A 297 -1.99 -22.48 -7.44
N SER A 298 -1.38 -23.28 -6.56
CA SER A 298 -2.12 -24.32 -5.84
C SER A 298 -3.16 -23.68 -4.91
N PRO A 299 -4.41 -24.19 -4.85
CA PRO A 299 -5.41 -23.73 -3.88
C PRO A 299 -4.91 -23.81 -2.43
N SER A 300 -4.02 -24.76 -2.12
CA SER A 300 -3.40 -24.90 -0.79
C SER A 300 -2.51 -23.72 -0.38
N THR A 301 -2.19 -22.81 -1.30
CA THR A 301 -1.47 -21.57 -0.97
C THR A 301 -2.38 -20.50 -0.36
N LEU A 302 -3.70 -20.70 -0.42
CA LEU A 302 -4.69 -19.78 0.13
C LEU A 302 -5.20 -20.26 1.50
N PRO A 303 -5.49 -19.33 2.41
CA PRO A 303 -6.29 -19.59 3.60
C PRO A 303 -7.66 -20.20 3.23
N PRO A 304 -8.19 -21.18 4.00
CA PRO A 304 -9.46 -21.82 3.68
C PRO A 304 -10.64 -20.87 3.46
N PRO A 305 -10.84 -19.78 4.25
CA PRO A 305 -11.92 -18.83 3.99
C PRO A 305 -11.80 -18.12 2.64
N CYS A 306 -10.58 -17.75 2.23
CA CYS A 306 -10.33 -17.13 0.93
C CYS A 306 -10.58 -18.13 -0.22
N LEU A 307 -10.20 -19.40 -0.05
CA LEU A 307 -10.50 -20.42 -1.05
C LEU A 307 -12.01 -20.63 -1.19
N LYS A 308 -12.73 -20.74 -0.07
CA LYS A 308 -14.20 -20.89 -0.07
C LYS A 308 -14.90 -19.71 -0.76
N ALA A 309 -14.45 -18.47 -0.51
CA ALA A 309 -14.98 -17.29 -1.17
C ALA A 309 -14.74 -17.33 -2.70
N LEU A 310 -13.58 -17.82 -3.15
CA LEU A 310 -13.32 -18.04 -4.57
C LEU A 310 -14.17 -19.17 -5.16
N GLU A 311 -14.39 -20.28 -4.44
CA GLU A 311 -15.25 -21.39 -4.88
C GLU A 311 -16.70 -20.95 -5.08
N GLN A 312 -17.20 -20.09 -4.19
CA GLN A 312 -18.54 -19.50 -4.31
C GLN A 312 -18.64 -18.53 -5.50
N ALA A 313 -17.61 -17.71 -5.73
CA ALA A 313 -17.62 -16.74 -6.82
C ALA A 313 -17.36 -17.37 -8.20
N TYR A 314 -16.61 -18.47 -8.24
CA TYR A 314 -16.15 -19.10 -9.48
C TYR A 314 -16.36 -20.62 -9.44
N PRO A 315 -17.62 -21.11 -9.40
CA PRO A 315 -17.90 -22.54 -9.44
C PRO A 315 -17.44 -23.17 -10.77
N PRO A 316 -17.31 -24.50 -10.83
CA PRO A 316 -17.00 -25.22 -12.07
C PRO A 316 -17.95 -24.81 -13.19
N HIS A 317 -17.39 -24.40 -14.33
CA HIS A 317 -18.14 -23.99 -15.51
C HIS A 317 -17.31 -24.34 -16.75
N PRO A 318 -17.91 -24.75 -17.88
CA PRO A 318 -17.18 -25.11 -19.10
C PRO A 318 -16.12 -24.09 -19.55
N SER A 319 -16.44 -22.80 -19.46
CA SER A 319 -15.50 -21.70 -19.80
C SER A 319 -14.31 -21.53 -18.83
N ARG A 320 -14.27 -22.33 -17.76
CA ARG A 320 -13.21 -22.34 -16.74
C ARG A 320 -12.55 -23.71 -16.61
N ILE A 321 -12.94 -24.71 -17.41
CA ILE A 321 -12.32 -26.03 -17.41
C ILE A 321 -11.27 -26.07 -18.51
N TYR A 322 -10.04 -26.45 -18.16
CA TYR A 322 -8.90 -26.51 -19.05
C TYR A 322 -8.33 -27.92 -19.13
N LYS A 323 -7.83 -28.28 -20.31
CA LYS A 323 -7.13 -29.56 -20.50
C LYS A 323 -5.77 -29.53 -19.79
N PRO A 324 -5.27 -30.68 -19.31
CA PRO A 324 -3.91 -30.77 -18.83
C PRO A 324 -2.91 -30.44 -19.96
N SER A 325 -1.84 -29.71 -19.62
CA SER A 325 -0.70 -29.50 -20.51
C SER A 325 -0.05 -30.84 -20.89
N ARG A 326 0.37 -31.00 -22.15
CA ARG A 326 1.01 -32.22 -22.70
C ARG A 326 2.28 -32.63 -21.95
N ARG A 327 2.95 -31.70 -21.24
CA ARG A 327 4.09 -31.99 -20.36
C ARG A 327 3.92 -31.33 -18.99
N GLN A 328 4.19 -32.12 -17.94
CA GLN A 328 4.10 -31.83 -16.49
C GLN A 328 2.68 -31.62 -15.94
N GLY A 329 2.23 -32.59 -15.15
CA GLY A 329 0.90 -32.71 -14.52
C GLY A 329 0.52 -31.66 -13.47
N GLN A 330 1.09 -30.46 -13.53
CA GLN A 330 0.71 -29.31 -12.68
C GLN A 330 0.36 -28.04 -13.50
N ARG A 331 0.38 -28.10 -14.84
CA ARG A 331 0.12 -26.93 -15.70
C ARG A 331 -1.24 -27.02 -16.40
N LEU A 332 -1.92 -25.89 -16.50
CA LEU A 332 -3.15 -25.73 -17.27
C LEU A 332 -2.80 -25.33 -18.71
N SER A 333 -3.39 -26.02 -19.69
CA SER A 333 -3.26 -25.63 -21.10
C SER A 333 -3.97 -24.29 -21.36
N VAL A 334 -3.62 -23.61 -22.45
CA VAL A 334 -4.36 -22.43 -22.93
C VAL A 334 -5.69 -22.79 -23.60
N VAL A 335 -5.95 -24.09 -23.79
CA VAL A 335 -7.11 -24.61 -24.50
C VAL A 335 -8.17 -25.04 -23.47
N LEU A 336 -9.37 -24.48 -23.60
CA LEU A 336 -10.51 -24.93 -22.81
C LEU A 336 -10.83 -26.39 -23.11
N ALA A 337 -11.29 -27.13 -22.10
CA ALA A 337 -11.95 -28.39 -22.35
C ALA A 337 -13.17 -28.10 -23.22
N ALA A 338 -13.29 -28.80 -24.35
CA ALA A 338 -14.55 -28.79 -25.07
C ALA A 338 -15.60 -29.31 -24.09
N SER A 339 -16.67 -28.54 -23.91
CA SER A 339 -17.89 -29.10 -23.35
C SER A 339 -18.40 -30.10 -24.38
N ASP A 340 -18.30 -31.39 -24.06
CA ASP A 340 -19.00 -32.44 -24.79
C ASP A 340 -20.51 -32.20 -24.56
N PHE A 341 -21.08 -31.24 -25.29
CA PHE A 341 -22.51 -31.07 -25.42
C PHE A 341 -22.96 -32.09 -26.46
N ASN A 342 -23.39 -33.25 -25.97
CA ASN A 342 -24.40 -34.07 -26.65
C ASN A 342 -25.69 -33.94 -25.87
#